data_AF-A0A4R0R362-F1
#
_entry.id   AF-A0A4R0R362-F1
#
_cell.length_a   1.000
_cell.length_b   1.000
_cell.length_c   1.000
_cell.angle_alpha   90.00
_cell.angle_beta   90.00
_cell.angle_gamma   90.00
#
_symmetry.space_group_name_H-M   'P 1'
#
loop_
_entity.id
_entity.type
_entity.pdbx_description
1 polymer ?
#
loop_
_entity_poly.entity_id
_entity_poly.type
_entity_poly.pdbx_seq_one_letter_code
_entity_poly.pdbx_strand_id
1 'polypeptide(L)'
;MDCNRPVITWNYRKSNPAASLQEQPPLTRILLLLTDSALREWDPTRMANLRHIQFESLSAPAKLQDWGPIAQILLCGMKTLPIEDITLCGSFERIGDFQPGHYDDLNCAIGSPDNFQSLRLLRFAYHGNLTPKKVRDRVQQVFPSLQAKGITLDFRKVAPIDRLSAIN
;
A
#
# COMPACT_ATOMS: atom_id res chain seq x y z
N MET A 1 -29.71 17.39 11.93
CA MET A 1 -28.70 17.44 10.85
C MET A 1 -28.00 16.11 10.83
N ASP A 2 -28.55 15.16 10.07
CA ASP A 2 -28.03 13.79 9.97
C ASP A 2 -26.77 13.78 9.09
N CYS A 3 -25.63 13.58 9.74
CA CYS A 3 -24.39 13.30 9.03
C CYS A 3 -24.44 11.86 8.53
N ASN A 4 -24.77 11.69 7.25
CA ASN A 4 -24.50 10.47 6.50
C ASN A 4 -23.00 10.14 6.60
N ARG A 5 -22.64 9.30 7.57
CA ARG A 5 -21.27 8.80 7.71
C ARG A 5 -21.04 7.74 6.63
N PRO A 6 -19.97 7.84 5.82
CA PRO A 6 -19.61 6.76 4.92
C PRO A 6 -19.25 5.53 5.75
N VAL A 7 -20.04 4.46 5.61
CA VAL A 7 -19.76 3.14 6.14
C VAL A 7 -18.68 2.51 5.25
N ILE A 8 -17.48 2.32 5.79
CA ILE A 8 -16.46 1.52 5.11
C ILE A 8 -16.80 0.05 5.36
N THR A 9 -17.14 -0.65 4.29
CA THR A 9 -17.44 -2.08 4.32
C THR A 9 -16.13 -2.85 4.25
N TRP A 10 -15.78 -3.53 5.34
CA TRP A 10 -14.74 -4.57 5.33
C TRP A 10 -15.25 -5.74 4.50
N ASN A 11 -14.88 -5.80 3.22
CA ASN A 11 -15.20 -6.95 2.38
C ASN A 11 -14.29 -8.14 2.75
N TYR A 12 -14.61 -8.78 3.87
CA TYR A 12 -14.07 -10.10 4.22
C TYR A 12 -14.72 -11.15 3.33
N ARG A 13 -14.17 -11.37 2.12
CA ARG A 13 -14.65 -12.44 1.25
C ARG A 13 -14.10 -13.77 1.76
N LYS A 14 -14.85 -14.43 2.64
CA LYS A 14 -14.62 -15.84 2.99
C LYS A 14 -14.99 -16.68 1.76
N SER A 15 -14.00 -17.19 1.04
CA SER A 15 -14.23 -18.12 -0.08
C SER A 15 -14.90 -19.40 0.44
N ASN A 16 -15.93 -19.84 -0.27
CA ASN A 16 -16.79 -20.99 0.03
C ASN A 16 -15.98 -22.32 -0.04
N PRO A 17 -16.15 -23.28 0.89
CA PRO A 17 -15.37 -24.52 0.91
C PRO A 17 -15.99 -25.55 -0.03
N ALA A 18 -15.71 -25.44 -1.32
CA ALA A 18 -16.05 -26.49 -2.30
C ALA A 18 -15.12 -26.43 -3.52
N ALA A 19 -13.82 -26.56 -3.32
CA ALA A 19 -12.89 -26.94 -4.39
C ALA A 19 -11.58 -27.47 -3.81
N SER A 20 -11.49 -28.80 -3.72
CA SER A 20 -10.24 -29.52 -3.55
C SER A 20 -9.37 -29.32 -4.79
N LEU A 21 -8.36 -28.44 -4.68
CA LEU A 21 -7.09 -28.46 -5.43
C LEU A 21 -6.17 -27.39 -4.82
N GLN A 22 -5.29 -27.82 -3.91
CA GLN A 22 -4.12 -27.10 -3.42
C GLN A 22 -4.34 -25.59 -3.20
N GLU A 23 -5.28 -25.25 -2.33
CA GLU A 23 -5.64 -23.87 -2.01
C GLU A 23 -4.46 -23.16 -1.33
N GLN A 24 -3.84 -22.22 -2.04
CA GLN A 24 -3.12 -21.14 -1.37
C GLN A 24 -4.07 -20.49 -0.36
N PRO A 25 -3.61 -20.17 0.88
CA PRO A 25 -4.47 -19.54 1.86
C PRO A 25 -5.13 -18.30 1.24
N PRO A 26 -6.43 -18.08 1.49
CA PRO A 26 -7.14 -16.96 0.89
C PRO A 26 -6.34 -15.69 1.19
N LEU A 27 -5.89 -15.02 0.13
CA LEU A 27 -5.21 -13.74 0.24
C LEU A 27 -6.19 -12.80 0.94
N THR A 28 -5.99 -12.55 2.24
CA THR A 28 -6.70 -11.51 2.96
C THR A 28 -6.24 -10.18 2.38
N ARG A 29 -6.88 -9.77 1.29
CA ARG A 29 -6.67 -8.49 0.64
C ARG A 29 -7.46 -7.46 1.43
N ILE A 30 -6.76 -6.70 2.25
CA ILE A 30 -7.34 -5.47 2.79
C ILE A 30 -7.05 -4.36 1.80
N LEU A 31 -8.12 -3.88 1.19
CA LEU A 31 -8.12 -2.60 0.50
C LEU A 31 -8.31 -1.52 1.56
N LEU A 32 -7.21 -0.93 2.01
CA LEU A 32 -7.28 0.21 2.91
C LEU A 32 -7.57 1.46 2.09
N LEU A 33 -8.84 1.89 2.13
CA LEU A 33 -9.21 3.23 1.74
C LEU A 33 -8.72 4.17 2.84
N LEU A 34 -7.67 4.93 2.52
CA LEU A 34 -7.04 5.87 3.44
C LEU A 34 -8.01 7.02 3.76
N THR A 35 -8.86 6.81 4.76
CA THR A 35 -9.73 7.82 5.36
C THR A 35 -9.33 8.00 6.83
N ASP A 36 -9.63 9.16 7.42
CA ASP A 36 -9.43 9.40 8.86
C ASP A 36 -10.16 8.36 9.74
N SER A 37 -11.25 7.77 9.25
CA SER A 37 -11.96 6.68 9.94
C SER A 37 -11.16 5.38 9.94
N ALA A 38 -10.42 5.06 8.87
CA ALA A 38 -9.60 3.85 8.80
C ALA A 38 -8.45 3.87 9.84
N LEU A 39 -7.93 5.06 10.15
CA LEU A 39 -6.92 5.24 11.21
C LEU A 39 -7.50 4.95 12.61
N ARG A 40 -8.76 5.28 12.85
CA ARG A 40 -9.43 5.06 14.15
C ARG A 40 -9.81 3.61 14.41
N GLU A 41 -10.00 2.83 13.35
CA GLU A 41 -10.36 1.40 13.44
C GLU A 41 -9.13 0.47 13.44
N TRP A 42 -7.93 1.03 13.49
CA TRP A 42 -6.69 0.26 13.55
C TRP A 42 -6.56 -0.49 14.88
N ASP A 43 -6.45 -1.82 14.80
CA ASP A 43 -6.23 -2.72 15.94
C ASP A 43 -5.23 -3.82 15.52
N PRO A 44 -4.00 -3.83 16.06
CA PRO A 44 -2.98 -4.84 15.78
C PRO A 44 -3.48 -6.28 15.96
N THR A 45 -4.33 -6.49 16.96
CA THR A 45 -4.83 -7.82 17.34
C THR A 45 -5.72 -8.36 16.24
N ARG A 46 -6.60 -7.51 15.69
CA ARG A 46 -7.47 -7.85 14.55
C ARG A 46 -6.69 -8.03 13.25
N MET A 47 -5.50 -7.43 13.17
CA MET A 47 -4.63 -7.46 11.99
C MET A 47 -3.50 -8.50 12.07
N ALA A 48 -3.39 -9.28 13.15
CA ALA A 48 -2.30 -10.24 13.37
C ALA A 48 -2.15 -11.30 12.25
N ASN A 49 -3.25 -11.62 11.57
CA ASN A 49 -3.29 -12.59 10.47
C ASN A 49 -3.08 -11.96 9.09
N LEU A 50 -2.81 -10.66 9.00
CA LEU A 50 -2.50 -10.03 7.73
C LEU A 50 -1.12 -10.44 7.25
N ARG A 51 -1.08 -10.87 5.99
CA ARG A 51 0.13 -11.21 5.25
C ARG A 51 0.32 -10.32 4.03
N HIS A 52 -0.76 -9.78 3.48
CA HIS A 52 -0.73 -8.99 2.25
C HIS A 52 -1.53 -7.71 2.45
N ILE A 53 -0.92 -6.58 2.10
CA ILE A 53 -1.56 -5.27 2.23
C ILE A 53 -1.49 -4.55 0.90
N GLN A 54 -2.60 -3.93 0.51
CA GLN A 54 -2.66 -3.08 -0.67
C GLN A 54 -3.26 -1.73 -0.32
N PHE A 55 -2.50 -0.68 -0.57
CA PHE A 55 -2.92 0.69 -0.44
C PHE A 55 -3.31 1.22 -1.81
N GLU A 56 -4.61 1.43 -2.02
CA GLU A 56 -5.13 2.11 -3.21
C GLU A 56 -5.77 3.45 -2.81
N SER A 57 -5.50 4.49 -3.58
CA SER A 57 -6.27 5.72 -3.50
C SER A 57 -7.37 5.67 -4.55
N LEU A 58 -8.62 5.77 -4.12
CA LEU A 58 -9.77 5.98 -5.02
C LEU A 58 -9.89 7.44 -5.48
N SER A 59 -9.03 8.32 -4.98
CA SER A 59 -9.10 9.75 -5.26
C SER A 59 -8.52 10.04 -6.65
N ALA A 60 -9.14 10.97 -7.36
CA ALA A 60 -8.63 11.56 -8.60
C ALA A 60 -7.11 11.85 -8.56
N PRO A 61 -6.38 11.75 -9.69
CA PRO A 61 -4.95 12.07 -9.77
C PRO A 61 -4.54 13.39 -9.11
N ALA A 62 -5.42 14.39 -9.14
CA ALA A 62 -5.20 15.70 -8.53
C ALA A 62 -5.16 15.70 -6.99
N LYS A 63 -5.68 14.67 -6.32
CA LYS A 63 -5.69 14.52 -4.85
C LYS A 63 -4.69 13.46 -4.33
N LEU A 64 -3.90 12.87 -5.23
CA LEU A 64 -2.87 11.88 -4.89
C LEU A 64 -1.60 12.51 -4.28
N GLN A 65 -1.56 13.82 -4.05
CA GLN A 65 -0.34 14.47 -3.54
C GLN A 65 -0.06 14.19 -2.05
N ASP A 66 -1.06 13.74 -1.27
CA ASP A 66 -0.95 13.67 0.19
C ASP A 66 -1.15 12.27 0.81
N TRP A 67 -1.15 11.18 0.03
CA TRP A 67 -1.34 9.84 0.61
C TRP A 67 -0.07 9.28 1.28
N GLY A 68 1.10 9.80 0.91
CA GLY A 68 2.41 9.34 1.42
C GLY A 68 2.51 9.35 2.95
N PRO A 69 2.21 10.49 3.62
CA PRO A 69 2.21 10.57 5.09
C PRO A 69 1.25 9.57 5.75
N ILE A 70 0.04 9.40 5.21
CA ILE A 70 -0.95 8.49 5.80
C ILE A 70 -0.50 7.03 5.66
N ALA A 71 -0.03 6.64 4.47
CA ALA A 71 0.50 5.29 4.25
C ALA A 71 1.71 5.02 5.15
N GLN A 72 2.60 6.00 5.36
CA GLN A 72 3.70 5.87 6.30
C GLN A 72 3.23 5.61 7.72
N ILE A 73 2.29 6.42 8.23
CA ILE A 73 1.76 6.24 9.60
C ILE A 73 1.21 4.82 9.77
N LEU A 74 0.40 4.36 8.82
CA LEU A 74 -0.18 3.01 8.87
C LEU A 74 0.88 1.92 8.77
N LEU A 75 1.81 2.02 7.82
CA LEU A 75 2.90 1.05 7.66
C LEU A 75 3.76 0.98 8.91
N CYS A 76 4.12 2.12 9.50
CA CYS A 76 4.86 2.17 10.75
C CYS A 76 4.09 1.57 11.92
N GLY A 77 2.76 1.73 11.98
CA GLY A 77 1.92 1.03 12.96
C GLY A 77 1.97 -0.49 12.78
N MET A 78 2.05 -0.97 11.53
CA MET A 78 2.02 -2.38 11.20
C MET A 78 3.39 -3.07 11.17
N LYS A 79 4.46 -2.37 11.55
CA LYS A 79 5.84 -2.84 11.41
C LYS A 79 6.16 -4.13 12.18
N THR A 80 5.40 -4.50 13.21
CA THR A 80 5.61 -5.75 13.96
C THR A 80 4.72 -6.91 13.47
N LEU A 81 3.80 -6.64 12.55
CA LEU A 81 2.92 -7.66 12.01
C LEU A 81 3.68 -8.56 11.02
N PRO A 82 3.24 -9.82 10.81
CA PRO A 82 3.93 -10.75 9.91
C PRO A 82 3.57 -10.48 8.44
N ILE A 83 3.60 -9.23 8.02
CA ILE A 83 3.26 -8.82 6.65
C ILE A 83 4.38 -9.28 5.73
N GLU A 84 4.01 -10.05 4.72
CA GLU A 84 4.92 -10.62 3.73
C GLU A 84 5.03 -9.74 2.49
N ASP A 85 3.90 -9.16 2.08
CA ASP A 85 3.82 -8.38 0.85
C ASP A 85 3.04 -7.06 1.08
N ILE A 86 3.60 -5.95 0.58
CA ILE A 86 2.93 -4.65 0.54
C ILE A 86 2.84 -4.19 -0.91
N THR A 87 1.68 -3.67 -1.30
CA THR A 87 1.47 -3.00 -2.59
C THR A 87 1.09 -1.55 -2.34
N LEU A 88 1.86 -0.63 -2.92
CA LEU A 88 1.68 0.81 -2.84
C LEU A 88 1.25 1.33 -4.20
N CYS A 89 0.08 1.95 -4.28
CA CYS A 89 -0.40 2.62 -5.48
C CYS A 89 -0.10 4.13 -5.41
N GLY A 90 0.68 4.67 -6.35
CA GLY A 90 1.10 6.07 -6.32
C GLY A 90 1.17 6.77 -7.68
N SER A 91 1.15 8.11 -7.63
CA SER A 91 1.42 8.98 -8.78
C SER A 91 2.89 9.31 -8.89
N PHE A 92 3.44 9.25 -10.11
CA PHE A 92 4.75 9.79 -10.47
C PHE A 92 4.61 10.74 -11.67
N GLU A 93 3.72 11.72 -11.53
CA GLU A 93 3.45 12.72 -12.58
C GLU A 93 4.43 13.89 -12.51
N ARG A 94 4.91 14.24 -11.31
CA ARG A 94 5.80 15.37 -11.09
C ARG A 94 7.15 14.92 -10.53
N ILE A 95 8.19 15.69 -10.86
CA ILE A 95 9.53 15.51 -10.27
C ILE A 95 9.49 15.77 -8.75
N GLY A 96 8.51 16.49 -8.23
CA GLY A 96 8.31 16.67 -6.79
C GLY A 96 7.78 15.44 -6.05
N ASP A 97 7.18 14.47 -6.76
CA ASP A 97 6.52 13.34 -6.13
C ASP A 97 7.56 12.35 -5.58
N PHE A 98 7.35 11.84 -4.36
CA PHE A 98 8.19 10.80 -3.73
C PHE A 98 9.62 11.27 -3.33
N GLN A 99 9.70 12.26 -2.42
CA GLN A 99 10.97 12.79 -1.89
C GLN A 99 11.47 11.99 -0.68
N PRO A 100 12.80 11.80 -0.51
CA PRO A 100 13.36 11.03 0.61
C PRO A 100 12.87 11.46 1.98
N GLY A 101 12.93 12.77 2.29
CA GLY A 101 12.58 13.29 3.61
C GLY A 101 11.12 13.09 4.01
N HIS A 102 10.22 12.76 3.08
CA HIS A 102 8.83 12.43 3.41
C HIS A 102 8.68 11.01 3.95
N TYR A 103 9.68 10.14 3.82
CA TYR A 103 9.59 8.72 4.15
C TYR A 103 10.67 8.24 5.14
N ASP A 104 11.36 9.17 5.80
CA ASP A 104 12.48 8.85 6.69
C ASP A 104 12.10 7.87 7.80
N ASP A 105 10.95 8.07 8.47
CA ASP A 105 10.52 7.15 9.54
C ASP A 105 10.23 5.75 9.01
N LEU A 106 9.58 5.67 7.84
CA LEU A 106 9.28 4.38 7.21
C LEU A 106 10.57 3.69 6.76
N ASN A 107 11.51 4.43 6.19
CA ASN A 107 12.81 3.89 5.80
C ASN A 107 13.62 3.42 7.02
N CYS A 108 13.59 4.16 8.14
CA CYS A 108 14.17 3.74 9.40
C CYS A 108 13.50 2.48 9.95
N ALA A 109 12.17 2.43 9.92
CA ALA A 109 11.40 1.27 10.35
C ALA A 109 11.72 0.04 9.50
N ILE A 110 11.82 0.19 8.17
CA ILE A 110 12.25 -0.88 7.27
C ILE A 110 13.68 -1.32 7.58
N GLY A 111 14.61 -0.39 7.79
CA GLY A 111 16.02 -0.71 8.07
C GLY A 111 16.28 -1.36 9.42
N SER A 112 15.38 -1.20 10.38
CA SER A 112 15.49 -1.83 11.70
C SER A 112 15.42 -3.36 11.61
N PRO A 113 16.29 -4.09 12.34
CA PRO A 113 16.34 -5.54 12.33
C PRO A 113 15.21 -6.21 13.10
N ASP A 114 14.34 -5.47 13.79
CA ASP A 114 13.21 -6.02 14.58
C ASP A 114 11.85 -5.79 13.91
N ASN A 115 11.80 -4.87 12.95
CA ASN A 115 10.57 -4.50 12.25
C ASN A 115 10.47 -5.26 10.92
N PHE A 116 9.28 -5.41 10.35
CA PHE A 116 9.01 -5.99 9.03
C PHE A 116 9.77 -7.29 8.76
N GLN A 117 9.85 -8.19 9.75
CA GLN A 117 10.63 -9.42 9.68
C GLN A 117 10.20 -10.35 8.55
N SER A 118 8.89 -10.39 8.29
CA SER A 118 8.30 -11.25 7.26
C SER A 118 8.26 -10.59 5.89
N LEU A 119 8.54 -9.29 5.80
CA LEU A 119 8.37 -8.53 4.57
C LEU A 119 9.43 -8.95 3.56
N ARG A 120 8.97 -9.51 2.44
CA ARG A 120 9.82 -10.01 1.35
C ARG A 120 9.61 -9.24 0.05
N LEU A 121 8.46 -8.59 -0.11
CA LEU A 121 8.06 -7.99 -1.37
C LEU A 121 7.33 -6.66 -1.18
N LEU A 122 7.84 -5.62 -1.85
CA LEU A 122 7.21 -4.32 -1.95
C LEU A 122 6.91 -4.02 -3.42
N ARG A 123 5.61 -3.95 -3.76
CA ARG A 123 5.13 -3.69 -5.12
C ARG A 123 4.71 -2.24 -5.25
N PHE A 124 5.16 -1.56 -6.30
CA PHE A 124 4.74 -0.21 -6.65
C PHE A 124 3.88 -0.27 -7.90
N ALA A 125 2.57 -0.11 -7.73
CA ALA A 125 1.67 0.15 -8.83
C ALA A 125 1.62 1.66 -9.06
N TYR A 126 1.89 2.12 -10.27
CA TYR A 126 2.05 3.56 -10.48
C TYR A 126 1.51 4.08 -11.80
N HIS A 127 1.03 5.33 -11.78
CA HIS A 127 0.69 6.09 -12.99
C HIS A 127 1.64 7.28 -13.16
N GLY A 128 1.59 7.90 -14.34
CA GLY A 128 2.39 9.08 -14.68
C GLY A 128 3.39 8.83 -15.80
N ASN A 129 4.25 9.83 -16.02
CA ASN A 129 5.08 9.91 -17.21
C ASN A 129 6.46 9.25 -17.02
N LEU A 130 6.81 8.85 -15.80
CA LEU A 130 8.08 8.19 -15.55
C LEU A 130 8.11 6.76 -16.11
N THR A 131 9.29 6.40 -16.63
CA THR A 131 9.64 5.02 -17.01
C THR A 131 9.83 4.17 -15.75
N PRO A 132 9.63 2.83 -15.80
CA PRO A 132 9.87 1.94 -14.66
C PRO A 132 11.27 2.09 -14.04
N LYS A 133 12.30 2.31 -14.87
CA LYS A 133 13.67 2.55 -14.39
C LYS A 133 13.77 3.77 -13.49
N LYS A 134 13.29 4.93 -13.95
CA LYS A 134 13.28 6.18 -13.16
C LYS A 134 12.48 6.05 -11.85
N VAL A 135 11.36 5.33 -11.86
CA VAL A 135 10.59 5.06 -10.64
C VAL A 135 11.40 4.20 -9.67
N ARG A 136 12.04 3.14 -10.17
CA ARG A 136 12.93 2.30 -9.36
C ARG A 136 14.07 3.09 -8.74
N ASP A 137 14.78 3.87 -9.55
CA ASP A 137 15.91 4.69 -9.09
C ASP A 137 15.47 5.64 -7.96
N ARG A 138 14.29 6.26 -8.12
CA ARG A 138 13.70 7.15 -7.10
C ARG A 138 13.28 6.40 -5.84
N VAL A 139 12.60 5.25 -5.95
CA VAL A 139 12.25 4.43 -4.79
C VAL A 139 13.51 3.98 -4.03
N GLN A 140 14.58 3.62 -4.72
CA GLN A 140 15.85 3.23 -4.10
C GLN A 140 16.54 4.40 -3.39
N GLN A 141 16.42 5.63 -3.91
CA GLN A 141 16.90 6.83 -3.23
C GLN A 141 16.12 7.12 -1.94
N VAL A 142 14.80 6.90 -1.95
CA VAL A 142 13.93 7.11 -0.78
C VAL A 142 14.11 5.99 0.27
N PHE A 143 14.30 4.76 -0.19
CA PHE A 143 14.37 3.59 0.67
C PHE A 143 15.64 2.76 0.45
N PRO A 144 16.82 3.31 0.77
CA PRO A 144 18.08 2.58 0.65
C PRO A 144 18.09 1.30 1.51
N SER A 145 17.35 1.30 2.63
CA SER A 145 17.24 0.17 3.55
C SER A 145 16.59 -1.09 2.93
N LEU A 146 15.78 -0.94 1.87
CA LEU A 146 15.11 -2.09 1.23
C LEU A 146 16.11 -3.07 0.65
N GLN A 147 17.19 -2.56 0.04
CA GLN A 147 18.24 -3.39 -0.55
C GLN A 147 19.05 -4.12 0.53
N ALA A 148 19.41 -3.41 1.61
CA ALA A 148 20.15 -4.00 2.73
C ALA A 148 19.37 -5.14 3.40
N LYS A 149 18.02 -5.05 3.39
CA LYS A 149 17.13 -6.05 3.97
C LYS A 149 16.75 -7.20 3.04
N GLY A 150 17.20 -7.17 1.78
CA GLY A 150 16.86 -8.20 0.79
C GLY A 150 15.39 -8.19 0.36
N ILE A 151 14.68 -7.06 0.53
CA ILE A 151 13.29 -6.93 0.11
C ILE A 151 13.24 -6.76 -1.42
N THR A 152 12.45 -7.60 -2.08
CA THR A 152 12.27 -7.53 -3.54
C THR A 152 11.39 -6.34 -3.90
N LEU A 153 11.80 -5.59 -4.94
CA LEU A 153 11.05 -4.47 -5.48
C LEU A 153 10.47 -4.79 -6.85
N ASP A 154 9.14 -4.77 -6.93
CA ASP A 154 8.37 -4.95 -8.15
C ASP A 154 7.67 -3.66 -8.55
N PHE A 155 7.61 -3.38 -9.84
CA PHE A 155 7.09 -2.11 -10.37
C PHE A 155 6.14 -2.39 -11.52
N ARG A 156 4.90 -1.92 -11.39
CA ARG A 156 3.87 -2.06 -12.40
C ARG A 156 3.34 -0.70 -12.80
N LYS A 157 3.58 -0.31 -14.04
CA LYS A 157 2.90 0.87 -14.61
C LYS A 157 1.43 0.50 -14.84
N VAL A 158 0.53 1.31 -14.29
CA VAL A 158 -0.92 1.19 -14.45
C VAL A 158 -1.35 2.21 -15.51
N ALA A 159 -2.24 1.78 -16.41
CA ALA A 159 -2.83 2.70 -17.38
C ALA A 159 -3.60 3.80 -16.64
N PRO A 160 -3.68 5.03 -17.20
CA PRO A 160 -4.64 6.01 -16.72
C PRO A 160 -6.03 5.35 -16.68
N ILE A 161 -6.77 5.54 -15.58
CA ILE A 161 -8.17 5.14 -15.56
C ILE A 161 -8.87 6.07 -16.56
N ASP A 162 -9.19 5.54 -17.75
CA ASP A 162 -10.00 6.25 -18.74
C ASP A 162 -11.34 6.57 -18.09
N ARG A 163 -11.54 7.85 -17.74
CA ARG A 163 -12.79 8.37 -17.19
C ARG A 163 -13.87 8.49 -18.27
N LEU A 164 -14.16 7.40 -18.98
CA LEU A 164 -15.17 7.42 -20.06
C LEU A 164 -16.20 6.28 -19.98
N SER A 165 -16.32 5.57 -18.87
CA SER A 165 -17.39 4.56 -18.71
C SER A 165 -18.23 4.68 -17.43
N ALA A 166 -18.16 5.80 -16.72
CA ALA A 166 -19.02 6.09 -15.56
C ALA A 166 -20.11 7.14 -15.86
N ILE A 167 -20.57 7.21 -17.12
CA ILE A 167 -21.85 7.82 -17.49
C ILE A 167 -22.54 6.83 -18.42
N ASN A 168 -23.33 5.92 -17.83
CA ASN A 168 -24.56 5.36 -18.38
C ASN A 168 -25.31 4.65 -17.26
#